data_AF-A0A3D8TUR9-F1
#
_entry.id   AF-A0A3D8TUR9-F1
#
_cell.length_a   1.000
_cell.length_b   1.000
_cell.length_c   1.000
_cell.angle_alpha   90.00
_cell.angle_beta   90.00
_cell.angle_gamma   90.00
#
_symmetry.space_group_name_H-M   'P 1'
#
loop_
_entity.id
_entity.type
_entity.pdbx_description
1 polymer ?
#
loop_
_entity_poly.entity_id
_entity_poly.type
_entity_poly.pdbx_seq_one_letter_code
_entity_poly.pdbx_strand_id
1 'polypeptide(L)'
;MLKQFSPDKMLDSPFGITAEHLKKMGKTTILTDLDNTLLAWDEMDATHEIINWFSLLEASGIKVMILSNNSEERVERVAKSTRIPFLARARKPLGKNFKKALKELDSTPEETIMIGDQIMTDIFGGNRQKLFTVFVRPVKETDGLATKFNRFMERIILKRLSKKQKLEWEDSL
;
A
#
# COMPACT_ATOMS: atom_id res chain seq x y z
N MET A 1 18.22 3.56 -11.17
CA MET A 1 17.95 4.01 -9.78
C MET A 1 16.57 4.65 -9.62
N LEU A 2 16.24 5.75 -10.31
CA LEU A 2 14.94 6.42 -10.16
C LEU A 2 13.72 5.56 -10.52
N LYS A 3 13.84 4.66 -11.51
CA LYS A 3 12.73 3.77 -11.92
C LYS A 3 12.17 2.91 -10.79
N GLN A 4 12.99 2.52 -9.81
CA GLN A 4 12.52 1.73 -8.66
C GLN A 4 11.68 2.55 -7.67
N PHE A 5 11.71 3.88 -7.79
CA PHE A 5 10.88 4.79 -6.99
C PHE A 5 9.67 5.32 -7.78
N SER A 6 9.56 4.99 -9.07
CA SER A 6 8.40 5.34 -9.88
C SER A 6 7.26 4.36 -9.54
N PRO A 7 6.08 4.84 -9.13
CA PRO A 7 4.91 3.98 -9.03
C PRO A 7 4.38 3.63 -10.43
N ASP A 8 3.66 2.51 -10.53
CA ASP A 8 2.95 2.16 -11.76
C ASP A 8 1.67 3.00 -11.92
N LYS A 9 0.98 3.27 -10.80
CA LYS A 9 -0.22 4.12 -10.74
C LYS A 9 -0.21 5.04 -9.53
N MET A 10 -0.84 6.20 -9.66
CA MET A 10 -1.02 7.16 -8.56
C MET A 10 -2.51 7.46 -8.40
N LEU A 11 -3.06 7.22 -7.21
CA LEU A 11 -4.49 7.41 -6.94
C LEU A 11 -4.73 8.39 -5.79
N ASP A 12 -5.79 9.18 -5.90
CA ASP A 12 -6.18 10.08 -4.81
C ASP A 12 -6.66 9.32 -3.57
N SER A 13 -7.16 8.08 -3.75
CA SER A 13 -7.60 7.21 -2.66
C SER A 13 -7.38 5.73 -2.99
N PRO A 14 -7.05 4.87 -2.00
CA PRO A 14 -7.04 3.41 -2.20
C PRO A 14 -8.42 2.86 -2.58
N PHE A 15 -9.50 3.55 -2.22
CA PHE A 15 -10.88 3.10 -2.48
C PHE A 15 -11.30 3.21 -3.95
N GLY A 16 -10.49 3.88 -4.79
CA GLY A 16 -10.62 3.83 -6.26
C GLY A 16 -10.26 2.48 -6.88
N ILE A 17 -9.78 1.53 -6.07
CA ILE A 17 -9.42 0.17 -6.50
C ILE A 17 -10.60 -0.76 -6.26
N THR A 18 -11.19 -1.29 -7.33
CA THR A 18 -12.26 -2.28 -7.26
C THR A 18 -11.74 -3.67 -7.66
N ALA A 19 -12.45 -4.71 -7.25
CA ALA A 19 -12.14 -6.07 -7.67
C ALA A 19 -12.24 -6.25 -9.21
N GLU A 20 -13.09 -5.47 -9.88
CA GLU A 20 -13.22 -5.51 -11.34
C GLU A 20 -11.95 -4.98 -12.02
N HIS A 21 -11.39 -3.86 -11.55
CA HIS A 21 -10.13 -3.32 -12.05
C HIS A 21 -9.01 -4.36 -11.93
N LEU A 22 -8.89 -4.97 -10.75
CA LEU A 22 -7.87 -5.97 -10.47
C LEU A 22 -8.00 -7.19 -11.37
N LYS A 23 -9.21 -7.75 -11.51
CA LYS A 23 -9.47 -8.91 -12.37
C LYS A 23 -9.12 -8.62 -13.83
N LYS A 24 -9.49 -7.44 -14.36
CA LYS A 24 -9.13 -7.01 -15.72
C LYS A 24 -7.62 -6.93 -15.94
N MET A 25 -6.86 -6.60 -14.90
CA MET A 25 -5.40 -6.53 -14.92
C MET A 25 -4.71 -7.87 -14.60
N GLY A 26 -5.48 -8.95 -14.37
CA GLY A 26 -4.94 -10.25 -13.93
C GLY A 26 -4.36 -10.21 -12.51
N LYS A 27 -4.81 -9.28 -11.67
CA LYS A 27 -4.42 -9.14 -10.27
C LYS A 27 -5.46 -9.79 -9.37
N THR A 28 -4.99 -10.61 -8.45
CA THR A 28 -5.83 -11.40 -7.52
C THR A 28 -5.48 -11.12 -6.07
N THR A 29 -4.39 -10.40 -5.82
CA THR A 29 -3.81 -10.24 -4.49
C THR A 29 -3.40 -8.79 -4.24
N ILE A 30 -3.69 -8.29 -3.05
CA ILE A 30 -3.32 -6.96 -2.56
C ILE A 30 -2.45 -7.09 -1.31
N LEU A 31 -1.31 -6.44 -1.33
CA LEU A 31 -0.59 -6.02 -0.14
C LEU A 31 -0.86 -4.53 0.05
N THR A 32 -1.31 -4.12 1.23
CA THR A 32 -1.59 -2.71 1.52
C THR A 32 -0.85 -2.26 2.76
N ASP A 33 -0.32 -1.04 2.75
CA ASP A 33 0.01 -0.35 3.99
C ASP A 33 -1.26 0.06 4.75
N LEU A 34 -1.08 0.50 5.99
CA LEU A 34 -2.16 0.86 6.90
C LEU A 34 -2.21 2.36 7.15
N ASP A 35 -1.24 2.88 7.90
CA ASP A 35 -1.23 4.26 8.39
C ASP A 35 -0.89 5.23 7.27
N ASN A 36 -1.66 6.32 7.16
CA ASN A 36 -1.64 7.29 6.07
C ASN A 36 -1.94 6.72 4.67
N THR A 37 -2.18 5.42 4.54
CA THR A 37 -2.69 4.77 3.32
C THR A 37 -4.20 4.55 3.38
N LEU A 38 -4.69 3.77 4.35
CA LEU A 38 -6.12 3.44 4.51
C LEU A 38 -6.81 4.35 5.52
N LEU A 39 -6.10 4.74 6.57
CA LEU A 39 -6.58 5.65 7.62
C LEU A 39 -5.44 6.52 8.11
N ALA A 40 -5.76 7.64 8.73
CA ALA A 40 -4.74 8.46 9.37
C ALA A 40 -4.05 7.70 10.52
N TRP A 41 -2.79 8.03 10.78
CA TRP A 41 -1.96 7.33 11.76
C TRP A 41 -2.45 7.44 13.22
N ASP A 42 -3.25 8.45 13.53
CA ASP A 42 -3.84 8.74 14.84
C ASP A 42 -5.28 8.20 15.00
N GLU A 43 -5.88 7.70 13.92
CA GLU A 43 -7.20 7.08 13.94
C GLU A 43 -7.09 5.65 14.46
N MET A 44 -7.69 5.35 15.61
CA MET A 44 -7.43 4.11 16.34
C MET A 44 -8.09 2.87 15.74
N ASP A 45 -9.24 3.04 15.08
CA ASP A 45 -10.11 1.94 14.66
C ASP A 45 -10.44 2.03 13.16
N ALA A 46 -10.75 0.88 12.54
CA ALA A 46 -11.17 0.85 11.14
C ALA A 46 -12.49 1.61 10.95
N THR A 47 -12.56 2.43 9.90
CA THR A 47 -13.80 3.07 9.48
C THR A 47 -14.72 2.08 8.76
N HIS A 48 -16.02 2.41 8.69
CA HIS A 48 -16.98 1.62 7.92
C HIS A 48 -16.59 1.49 6.44
N GLU A 49 -15.97 2.53 5.87
CA GLU A 49 -15.48 2.53 4.49
C GLU A 49 -14.40 1.46 4.27
N ILE A 50 -13.42 1.38 5.17
CA ILE A 50 -12.35 0.37 5.12
C ILE A 50 -12.92 -1.05 5.25
N ILE A 51 -13.83 -1.26 6.21
CA ILE A 51 -14.48 -2.56 6.43
C ILE A 51 -15.26 -2.97 5.18
N ASN A 52 -16.05 -2.07 4.61
CA ASN A 52 -16.83 -2.32 3.41
C ASN A 52 -15.92 -2.61 2.21
N TRP A 53 -14.85 -1.84 2.02
CA TRP A 53 -13.91 -2.03 0.93
C TRP A 53 -13.24 -3.41 0.99
N PHE A 54 -12.73 -3.82 2.16
CA PHE A 54 -12.20 -5.18 2.33
C PHE A 54 -13.25 -6.27 2.10
N SER A 55 -14.47 -6.07 2.59
CA SER A 55 -15.56 -7.04 2.42
C SER A 55 -15.92 -7.26 0.95
N LEU A 56 -15.95 -6.19 0.14
CA LEU A 56 -16.23 -6.26 -1.29
C LEU A 56 -15.11 -6.96 -2.06
N LEU A 57 -13.85 -6.72 -1.68
CA LEU A 57 -12.68 -7.40 -2.24
C LEU A 57 -12.70 -8.90 -1.93
N GLU A 58 -12.92 -9.25 -0.66
CA GLU A 58 -12.99 -10.64 -0.19
C GLU A 58 -14.14 -11.39 -0.87
N ALA A 59 -15.35 -10.81 -0.90
CA ALA A 59 -16.51 -11.39 -1.59
C ALA A 59 -16.27 -11.61 -3.09
N SER A 60 -15.33 -10.87 -3.68
CA SER A 60 -14.91 -11.00 -5.07
C SER A 60 -13.76 -11.98 -5.29
N GLY A 61 -13.24 -12.61 -4.23
CA GLY A 61 -12.12 -13.55 -4.26
C GLY A 61 -10.74 -12.88 -4.33
N ILE A 62 -10.64 -11.59 -4.01
CA ILE A 62 -9.35 -10.89 -3.94
C ILE A 62 -8.72 -11.15 -2.58
N LYS A 63 -7.50 -11.69 -2.57
CA LYS A 63 -6.72 -11.94 -1.36
C LYS A 63 -6.11 -10.62 -0.90
N VAL A 64 -6.23 -10.30 0.39
CA VAL A 64 -5.69 -9.05 0.93
C VAL A 64 -4.89 -9.32 2.20
N MET A 65 -3.75 -8.64 2.35
CA MET A 65 -2.99 -8.61 3.59
C MET A 65 -2.47 -7.21 3.89
N ILE A 66 -2.55 -6.81 5.15
CA ILE A 66 -1.92 -5.58 5.63
C ILE A 66 -0.42 -5.85 5.86
N LEU A 67 0.44 -5.06 5.24
CA LEU A 67 1.90 -5.13 5.40
C LEU A 67 2.40 -3.79 5.93
N SER A 68 2.54 -3.67 7.25
CA SER A 68 2.83 -2.39 7.92
C SER A 68 4.16 -2.40 8.68
N ASN A 69 4.87 -1.26 8.67
CA ASN A 69 6.07 -1.05 9.48
C ASN A 69 5.75 -0.75 10.95
N ASN A 70 4.48 -0.55 11.31
CA ASN A 70 4.05 -0.18 12.65
C ASN A 70 4.07 -1.36 13.64
N SER A 71 3.75 -1.08 14.91
CA SER A 71 3.67 -2.07 15.98
C SER A 71 2.55 -3.08 15.73
N GLU A 72 2.72 -4.28 16.27
CA GLU A 72 1.71 -5.34 16.19
C GLU A 72 0.40 -4.92 16.83
N GLU A 73 0.44 -4.32 18.01
CA GLU A 73 -0.74 -3.78 18.70
C GLU A 73 -1.55 -2.82 17.80
N ARG A 74 -0.87 -1.90 17.12
CA ARG A 74 -1.51 -0.93 16.22
C ARG A 74 -2.20 -1.62 15.04
N VAL A 75 -1.49 -2.52 14.37
CA VAL A 75 -1.98 -3.19 13.16
C VAL A 75 -3.09 -4.18 13.51
N GLU A 76 -2.90 -4.96 14.57
CA GLU A 76 -3.87 -5.96 15.05
C GLU A 76 -5.19 -5.30 15.44
N ARG A 77 -5.15 -4.14 16.09
CA ARG A 77 -6.36 -3.39 16.46
C ARG A 77 -7.24 -3.09 15.26
N VAL A 78 -6.65 -2.64 14.15
CA VAL A 78 -7.41 -2.33 12.92
C VAL A 78 -7.80 -3.61 12.18
N ALA A 79 -6.88 -4.57 12.08
CA ALA A 79 -7.10 -5.84 11.38
C ALA A 79 -8.17 -6.72 12.03
N LYS A 80 -8.34 -6.67 13.37
CA LYS A 80 -9.40 -7.42 14.09
C LYS A 80 -10.80 -7.08 13.59
N SER A 81 -11.07 -5.80 13.32
CA SER A 81 -12.38 -5.35 12.85
C SER A 81 -12.69 -5.77 11.42
N THR A 82 -11.65 -5.99 10.61
CA THR A 82 -11.78 -6.36 9.18
C THR A 82 -11.54 -7.84 8.92
N ARG A 83 -11.01 -8.59 9.89
CA ARG A 83 -10.58 -10.00 9.80
C ARG A 83 -9.54 -10.26 8.70
N ILE A 84 -8.84 -9.22 8.27
CA ILE A 84 -7.80 -9.31 7.25
C ILE A 84 -6.47 -9.75 7.89
N PRO A 85 -5.74 -10.71 7.30
CA PRO A 85 -4.44 -11.10 7.80
C PRO A 85 -3.44 -9.94 7.71
N PHE A 86 -2.43 -9.93 8.57
CA PHE A 86 -1.45 -8.86 8.60
C PHE A 86 -0.04 -9.33 8.96
N LEU A 87 0.95 -8.55 8.52
CA LEU A 87 2.34 -8.61 8.97
C LEU A 87 2.74 -7.22 9.49
N ALA A 88 2.81 -7.09 10.81
CA ALA A 88 3.35 -5.92 11.48
C ALA A 88 4.87 -5.93 11.50
N ARG A 89 5.49 -4.79 11.85
CA ARG A 89 6.96 -4.61 11.82
C ARG A 89 7.57 -5.17 10.54
N ALA A 90 6.94 -4.87 9.41
CA ALA A 90 7.28 -5.43 8.10
C ALA A 90 8.71 -5.06 7.66
N ARG A 91 9.26 -3.96 8.18
CA ARG A 91 10.58 -3.40 7.82
C ARG A 91 10.73 -3.15 6.31
N LYS A 92 9.64 -2.74 5.64
CA LYS A 92 9.68 -2.17 4.29
C LYS A 92 10.74 -1.04 4.27
N PRO A 93 11.61 -0.97 3.24
CA PRO A 93 11.52 -1.66 1.94
C PRO A 93 12.24 -3.02 1.86
N LEU A 94 12.59 -3.65 3.00
CA LEU A 94 13.28 -4.94 2.98
C LEU A 94 12.36 -6.05 2.46
N GLY A 95 12.84 -6.85 1.50
CA GLY A 95 12.03 -7.85 0.80
C GLY A 95 11.61 -9.07 1.61
N LYS A 96 12.14 -9.28 2.83
CA LYS A 96 11.86 -10.48 3.63
C LYS A 96 10.37 -10.67 3.88
N ASN A 97 9.69 -9.63 4.36
CA ASN A 97 8.28 -9.73 4.72
C ASN A 97 7.33 -9.60 3.53
N PHE A 98 7.76 -8.97 2.43
CA PHE A 98 7.03 -9.09 1.16
C PHE A 98 6.99 -10.55 0.68
N LYS A 99 8.13 -11.24 0.67
CA LYS A 99 8.18 -12.67 0.28
C LYS A 99 7.38 -13.56 1.24
N LYS A 100 7.40 -13.24 2.53
CA LYS A 100 6.57 -13.92 3.54
C LYS A 100 5.08 -13.73 3.23
N ALA A 101 4.63 -12.49 2.99
CA ALA A 101 3.25 -12.18 2.63
C ALA A 101 2.80 -12.93 1.37
N LEU A 102 3.61 -12.89 0.29
CA LEU A 102 3.31 -13.60 -0.95
C LEU A 102 3.12 -15.11 -0.72
N LYS A 103 3.99 -15.72 0.10
CA LYS A 103 3.92 -17.14 0.46
C LYS A 103 2.66 -17.47 1.28
N GLU A 104 2.33 -16.65 2.27
CA GLU A 104 1.15 -16.86 3.13
C GLU A 104 -0.16 -16.70 2.38
N LEU A 105 -0.19 -15.81 1.37
CA LEU A 105 -1.34 -15.64 0.49
C LEU A 105 -1.34 -16.59 -0.71
N ASP A 106 -0.35 -17.48 -0.84
CA ASP A 106 -0.17 -18.35 -2.01
C ASP A 106 -0.29 -17.56 -3.33
N SER A 107 0.56 -16.54 -3.48
CA SER A 107 0.48 -15.57 -4.58
C SER A 107 1.85 -15.31 -5.20
N THR A 108 1.83 -14.93 -6.47
CA THR A 108 3.01 -14.54 -7.24
C THR A 108 3.15 -13.01 -7.31
N PRO A 109 4.36 -12.47 -7.55
CA PRO A 109 4.54 -11.05 -7.81
C PRO A 109 3.66 -10.51 -8.95
N GLU A 110 3.47 -11.32 -10.00
CA GLU A 110 2.76 -10.97 -11.21
C GLU A 110 1.27 -10.73 -10.98
N GLU A 111 0.64 -11.43 -10.03
CA GLU A 111 -0.77 -11.27 -9.68
C GLU A 111 -1.01 -10.35 -8.46
N THR A 112 0.06 -9.78 -7.90
CA THR A 112 0.01 -9.01 -6.65
C THR A 112 0.26 -7.52 -6.88
N ILE A 113 -0.53 -6.68 -6.19
CA ILE A 113 -0.30 -5.24 -6.11
C ILE A 113 0.18 -4.82 -4.72
N MET A 114 0.99 -3.76 -4.64
CA MET A 114 1.34 -3.07 -3.39
C MET A 114 0.73 -1.67 -3.38
N ILE A 115 -0.08 -1.37 -2.38
CA ILE A 115 -0.71 -0.06 -2.17
C ILE A 115 -0.05 0.63 -0.97
N GLY A 116 0.39 1.87 -1.13
CA GLY A 116 0.93 2.65 -0.01
C GLY A 116 1.15 4.13 -0.34
N ASP A 117 1.33 4.94 0.68
CA ASP A 117 1.51 6.39 0.60
C ASP A 117 2.97 6.84 0.74
N GLN A 118 3.92 5.89 0.81
CA GLN A 118 5.34 6.20 0.93
C GLN A 118 6.19 5.60 -0.20
N ILE A 119 6.88 6.47 -0.94
CA ILE A 119 7.75 6.04 -2.04
C ILE A 119 8.94 5.21 -1.57
N MET A 120 9.55 5.58 -0.45
CA MET A 120 10.80 4.97 0.03
C MET A 120 10.60 3.57 0.62
N THR A 121 9.39 3.23 1.03
CA THR A 121 9.05 1.98 1.71
C THR A 121 8.17 1.11 0.81
N ASP A 122 7.01 1.61 0.41
CA ASP A 122 5.97 0.84 -0.28
C ASP A 122 6.30 0.69 -1.75
N ILE A 123 6.49 1.81 -2.45
CA ILE A 123 6.76 1.80 -3.89
C ILE A 123 8.12 1.20 -4.17
N PHE A 124 9.16 1.64 -3.46
CA PHE A 124 10.49 1.07 -3.61
C PHE A 124 10.55 -0.41 -3.21
N GLY A 125 9.86 -0.79 -2.12
CA GLY A 125 9.79 -2.19 -1.66
C GLY A 125 9.07 -3.10 -2.66
N GLY A 126 7.89 -2.68 -3.11
CA GLY A 126 7.08 -3.38 -4.10
C GLY A 126 7.78 -3.54 -5.44
N ASN A 127 8.37 -2.46 -5.97
CA ASN A 127 9.14 -2.49 -7.22
C ASN A 127 10.34 -3.44 -7.14
N ARG A 128 11.03 -3.51 -5.99
CA ARG A 128 12.13 -4.47 -5.78
C ARG A 128 11.67 -5.91 -5.78
N GLN A 129 10.40 -6.16 -5.43
CA GLN A 129 9.78 -7.48 -5.49
C GLN A 129 9.02 -7.71 -6.80
N LYS A 130 9.08 -6.77 -7.76
CA LYS A 130 8.37 -6.81 -9.05
C LYS A 130 6.84 -6.82 -8.93
N LEU A 131 6.32 -6.26 -7.85
CA LEU A 131 4.88 -6.06 -7.68
C LEU A 131 4.43 -4.88 -8.53
N PHE A 132 3.14 -4.85 -8.89
CA PHE A 132 2.52 -3.64 -9.42
C PHE A 132 2.27 -2.67 -8.25
N THR A 133 2.74 -1.43 -8.36
CA THR A 133 2.75 -0.47 -7.25
C THR A 133 1.75 0.66 -7.48
N VAL A 134 0.88 0.87 -6.49
CA VAL A 134 -0.08 1.98 -6.47
C VAL A 134 0.30 2.92 -5.34
N PHE A 135 0.69 4.14 -5.71
CA PHE A 135 0.98 5.21 -4.77
C PHE A 135 -0.27 6.01 -4.49
N VAL A 136 -0.69 6.09 -3.23
CA VAL A 136 -1.90 6.82 -2.85
C VAL A 136 -1.56 8.13 -2.15
N ARG A 137 -2.47 9.10 -2.24
CA ARG A 137 -2.33 10.34 -1.49
C ARG A 137 -2.42 10.04 0.00
N PRO A 138 -1.52 10.59 0.84
CA PRO A 138 -1.57 10.33 2.27
C PRO A 138 -2.83 10.91 2.90
N VAL A 139 -3.49 10.14 3.77
CA VAL A 139 -4.72 10.58 4.46
C VAL A 139 -4.49 11.82 5.33
N LYS A 140 -3.32 11.92 5.98
CA LYS A 140 -2.84 13.14 6.63
C LYS A 140 -1.39 13.42 6.22
N GLU A 141 -1.06 14.70 6.04
CA GLU A 141 0.32 15.13 5.79
C GLU A 141 1.22 15.04 7.03
N THR A 142 0.62 14.92 8.21
CA THR A 142 1.36 14.74 9.45
C THR A 142 1.70 13.26 9.64
N ASP A 143 2.92 13.01 10.07
CA ASP A 143 3.37 11.69 10.49
C ASP A 143 4.01 11.75 11.88
N GLY A 144 4.26 10.58 12.48
CA GLY A 144 5.15 10.45 13.63
C GLY A 144 6.56 11.01 13.38
N LEU A 145 7.32 11.24 14.46
CA LEU A 145 8.66 11.86 14.39
C LEU A 145 9.65 11.10 13.48
N ALA A 146 9.55 9.77 13.40
CA ALA A 146 10.46 8.93 12.62
C ALA A 146 10.30 9.10 11.09
N THR A 147 9.16 9.58 10.61
CA THR A 147 8.78 9.59 9.19
C THR A 147 9.10 10.92 8.49
N LYS A 148 9.39 11.99 9.24
CA LYS A 148 9.66 13.33 8.69
C LYS A 148 10.87 13.38 7.73
N PHE A 149 11.94 12.63 8.01
CA PHE A 149 13.10 12.56 7.11
C PHE A 149 12.75 11.85 5.80
N ASN A 150 11.91 10.81 5.86
CA ASN A 150 11.45 10.09 4.66
C ASN A 150 10.64 11.02 3.76
N ARG A 151 9.77 11.87 4.32
CA ARG A 151 8.98 12.85 3.54
C ARG A 151 9.84 13.89 2.85
N PHE A 152 10.94 14.33 3.47
CA PHE A 152 11.87 15.26 2.82
C PHE A 152 12.51 14.61 1.59
N MET A 153 13.02 13.38 1.73
CA MET A 153 13.61 12.63 0.62
C MET A 153 12.59 12.32 -0.47
N GLU A 154 11.36 11.98 -0.09
CA GLU A 154 10.23 11.74 -0.99
C GLU A 154 9.92 12.95 -1.87
N ARG A 155 9.83 14.15 -1.29
CA ARG A 155 9.63 15.39 -2.06
C ARG A 155 10.71 15.62 -3.11
N ILE A 156 11.97 15.30 -2.77
CA ILE A 156 13.09 15.38 -3.72
C ILE A 156 12.91 14.35 -4.84
N ILE A 157 12.53 13.12 -4.51
CA ILE A 157 12.32 12.04 -5.48
C ILE A 157 11.17 12.38 -6.41
N LEU A 158 10.00 12.75 -5.89
CA LEU A 158 8.84 13.16 -6.68
C LEU A 158 9.15 14.32 -7.62
N LYS A 159 9.87 15.35 -7.14
CA LYS A 159 10.32 16.48 -7.98
C LYS A 159 11.28 16.05 -9.08
N ARG A 160 12.06 14.99 -8.87
CA ARG A 160 12.95 14.43 -9.91
C ARG A 160 12.19 13.54 -10.89
N LEU A 161 11.18 12.81 -10.41
CA LEU A 161 10.32 11.97 -11.25
C LEU A 161 9.42 12.81 -12.16
N SER A 162 8.81 13.88 -11.64
CA SER A 162 7.94 14.77 -12.42
C SER A 162 8.67 15.49 -13.57
N LYS A 163 9.99 15.63 -13.48
CA LYS A 163 10.83 16.15 -14.58
C LYS A 163 11.09 15.14 -15.70
N LYS A 164 10.87 13.85 -15.44
CA LYS A 164 11.18 12.75 -16.37
C LYS A 164 9.95 12.06 -16.92
N GLN A 165 8.85 12.08 -16.19
CA GLN A 165 7.57 11.51 -16.59
C GLN A 165 6.43 12.37 -16.06
N LYS A 166 5.29 12.33 -16.75
CA LYS A 166 4.06 12.90 -16.23
C LYS A 166 3.63 12.06 -15.02
N LEU A 167 3.38 12.74 -13.90
CA LEU A 167 2.77 12.15 -12.72
C LEU A 167 1.33 12.64 -12.69
N GLU A 168 0.38 11.73 -12.82
CA GLU A 168 -1.04 12.04 -12.83
C GLU A 168 -1.71 11.31 -11.69
N TRP A 169 -2.46 12.04 -10.89
CA TRP A 169 -3.35 11.46 -9.90
C TRP A 169 -4.66 11.12 -10.58
N GLU A 170 -5.11 9.88 -10.40
CA GLU A 170 -6.35 9.35 -10.94
C GLU A 170 -7.31 9.02 -9.78
N ASP A 171 -8.62 9.10 -10.02
CA ASP A 171 -9.62 8.75 -8.99
C ASP A 171 -9.74 7.23 -8.81
N SER A 172 -9.42 6.44 -9.85
CA SER A 172 -9.55 4.98 -9.87
C SER A 172 -8.55 4.32 -10.83
N LEU A 173 -8.32 3.01 -10.67
CA LEU A 173 -7.51 2.19 -11.60
C LEU A 173 -8.19 1.94 -12.95
#